data_AF-A0A9W8B1L6-F1
#
_entry.id   AF-A0A9W8B1L6-F1
#
_cell.length_a   1.000
_cell.length_b   1.000
_cell.length_c   1.000
_cell.angle_alpha   90.00
_cell.angle_beta   90.00
_cell.angle_gamma   90.00
#
_symmetry.space_group_name_H-M   'P 1'
#
loop_
_entity.id
_entity.type
_entity.pdbx_description
1 polymer ?
#
loop_
_entity_poly.entity_id
_entity_poly.type
_entity_poly.pdbx_seq_one_letter_code
_entity_poly.pdbx_strand_id
1 'polypeptide(L)'
;MSYQAWSNQLQAMADTLDVSTIVLPDLAPSLPLDYPGVPLNRTKEHAQTELVTIGGQLLRQLNQFTKQSGAALVELLMAAFVWAYEQCFQQSKVTMLFESHGRNIPGHDCDVTHTLGWFVGHHYLTLTREQPHSPSDILAHTQALMRDLPINGFNLFLAKHFKSFDTLDEQAPFDIWPQVAFSFATSQVLAPALGQPCLERRNDLLQPVLDDMSSMEIDEKPPVDSSVPTPSAEALPKKRFEIKEYLD
;
A
#
# COMPACT_ATOMS: atom_id res chain seq x y z
N MET A 1 -0.63 25.67 -15.48
CA MET A 1 0.50 25.15 -16.29
C MET A 1 0.00 24.13 -17.32
N SER A 2 0.55 24.02 -18.53
CA SER A 2 0.13 22.98 -19.51
C SER A 2 0.70 21.60 -19.16
N TYR A 3 0.10 20.51 -19.66
CA TYR A 3 0.62 19.15 -19.44
C TYR A 3 2.04 18.98 -19.99
N GLN A 4 2.33 19.57 -21.16
CA GLN A 4 3.67 19.57 -21.73
C GLN A 4 4.68 20.29 -20.82
N ALA A 5 4.32 21.44 -20.27
CA ALA A 5 5.20 22.17 -19.36
C ALA A 5 5.47 21.37 -18.07
N TRP A 6 4.44 20.69 -17.53
CA TRP A 6 4.61 19.77 -16.40
C TRP A 6 5.54 18.60 -16.75
N SER A 7 5.37 17.96 -17.91
CA SER A 7 6.24 16.86 -18.36
C SER A 7 7.69 17.29 -18.56
N ASN A 8 7.91 18.48 -19.15
CA ASN A 8 9.26 19.02 -19.33
C ASN A 8 9.94 19.32 -17.99
N GLN A 9 9.16 19.72 -16.98
CA GLN A 9 9.69 19.94 -15.65
C GLN A 9 10.14 18.64 -14.99
N LEU A 10 9.36 17.55 -15.12
CA LEU A 10 9.79 16.23 -14.65
C LEU A 10 11.11 15.79 -15.31
N GLN A 11 11.24 16.01 -16.62
CA GLN A 11 12.49 15.71 -17.33
C GLN A 11 13.66 16.54 -16.78
N ALA A 12 13.48 17.86 -16.61
CA ALA A 12 14.53 18.73 -16.08
C ALA A 12 14.96 18.34 -14.66
N MET A 13 14.02 17.87 -13.82
CA MET A 13 14.32 17.34 -12.49
C MET A 13 15.07 16.02 -12.55
N ALA A 14 14.70 15.12 -13.47
CA ALA A 14 15.41 13.87 -13.68
C ALA A 14 16.86 14.12 -14.14
N ASP A 15 17.09 15.09 -15.03
CA ASP A 15 18.43 15.39 -15.54
C ASP A 15 19.40 15.81 -14.41
N THR A 16 18.91 16.54 -13.40
CA THR A 16 19.70 16.99 -12.23
C THR A 16 19.66 16.02 -11.04
N LEU A 17 18.85 14.96 -11.11
CA LEU A 17 18.71 13.99 -10.02
C LEU A 17 20.03 13.25 -9.75
N ASP A 18 20.47 13.30 -8.50
CA ASP A 18 21.51 12.44 -7.96
C ASP A 18 20.90 11.11 -7.52
N VAL A 19 21.07 10.10 -8.37
CA VAL A 19 20.50 8.77 -8.17
C VAL A 19 21.13 8.02 -6.98
N SER A 20 22.30 8.45 -6.51
CA SER A 20 22.97 7.82 -5.35
C SER A 20 22.26 8.07 -4.02
N THR A 21 21.41 9.11 -3.96
CA THR A 21 20.61 9.46 -2.79
C THR A 21 19.30 8.67 -2.69
N ILE A 22 18.94 7.92 -3.74
CA ILE A 22 17.69 7.18 -3.80
C ILE A 22 17.79 5.94 -2.94
N VAL A 23 16.89 5.81 -1.97
CA VAL A 23 16.78 4.59 -1.18
C VAL A 23 15.86 3.63 -1.93
N LEU A 24 16.44 2.58 -2.49
CA LEU A 24 15.70 1.54 -3.19
C LEU A 24 14.87 0.71 -2.19
N PRO A 25 13.63 0.33 -2.55
CA PRO A 25 12.82 -0.52 -1.70
C PRO A 25 13.45 -1.91 -1.61
N ASP A 26 13.47 -2.46 -0.41
CA ASP A 26 13.87 -3.84 -0.18
C ASP A 26 12.76 -4.77 -0.75
N LEU A 27 13.00 -5.41 -1.89
CA LEU A 27 11.97 -6.11 -2.65
C LEU A 27 11.44 -7.35 -1.91
N ALA A 28 10.14 -7.55 -1.97
CA ALA A 28 9.46 -8.73 -1.46
C ALA A 28 9.73 -9.96 -2.35
N PRO A 29 9.66 -11.17 -1.80
CA PRO A 29 9.69 -12.39 -2.60
C PRO A 29 8.51 -12.41 -3.58
N SER A 30 8.65 -13.19 -4.66
CA SER A 30 7.55 -13.33 -5.60
C SER A 30 6.36 -14.04 -4.97
N LEU A 31 5.15 -13.64 -5.38
CA LEU A 31 3.91 -14.33 -5.02
C LEU A 31 3.97 -15.81 -5.43
N PRO A 32 3.48 -16.74 -4.59
CA PRO A 32 3.37 -18.13 -4.97
C PRO A 32 2.42 -18.26 -6.16
N LEU A 33 2.78 -19.11 -7.12
CA LEU A 33 1.95 -19.43 -8.28
C LEU A 33 1.39 -20.83 -8.12
N ASP A 34 0.15 -21.04 -8.55
CA ASP A 34 -0.49 -22.36 -8.56
C ASP A 34 0.28 -23.38 -9.43
N TYR A 35 0.91 -22.89 -10.50
CA TYR A 35 1.71 -23.68 -11.45
C TYR A 35 3.12 -23.10 -11.60
N PRO A 36 4.04 -23.38 -10.65
CA PRO A 36 5.40 -22.86 -10.72
C PRO A 36 6.16 -23.42 -11.93
N GLY A 37 6.89 -22.56 -12.65
CA GLY A 37 7.75 -22.96 -13.78
C GLY A 37 7.03 -23.09 -15.13
N VAL A 38 5.70 -22.98 -15.17
CA VAL A 38 4.95 -22.87 -16.44
C VAL A 38 5.04 -21.44 -16.94
N PRO A 39 5.44 -21.20 -18.22
CA PRO A 39 5.40 -19.86 -18.80
C PRO A 39 3.99 -19.27 -18.67
N LEU A 40 3.87 -18.16 -17.97
CA LEU A 40 2.59 -17.48 -17.76
C LEU A 40 2.13 -16.90 -19.11
N ASN A 41 1.12 -17.51 -19.72
CA ASN A 41 0.44 -16.92 -20.87
C ASN A 41 -0.59 -15.91 -20.35
N ARG A 42 -0.13 -14.71 -19.98
CA ARG A 42 -0.96 -13.64 -19.42
C ARG A 42 -1.81 -13.00 -20.52
N THR A 43 -2.90 -13.65 -20.91
CA THR A 43 -3.93 -13.02 -21.74
C THR A 43 -4.92 -12.29 -20.81
N LYS A 44 -5.50 -11.16 -21.30
CA LYS A 44 -6.54 -10.44 -20.55
C LYS A 44 -7.75 -11.33 -20.19
N GLU A 45 -7.93 -12.42 -20.92
CA GLU A 45 -9.01 -13.40 -20.74
C GLU A 45 -8.97 -14.12 -19.38
N HIS A 46 -7.82 -14.14 -18.70
CA HIS A 46 -7.65 -14.76 -17.39
C HIS A 46 -7.69 -13.76 -16.21
N ALA A 47 -8.03 -12.50 -16.47
CA ALA A 47 -8.20 -11.51 -15.41
C ALA A 47 -9.54 -11.73 -14.69
N GLN A 48 -9.49 -11.90 -13.37
CA GLN A 48 -10.67 -11.91 -12.51
C GLN A 48 -10.74 -10.59 -11.74
N THR A 49 -11.94 -10.03 -11.63
CA THR A 49 -12.20 -8.82 -10.85
C THR A 49 -13.16 -9.17 -9.74
N GLU A 50 -12.74 -8.93 -8.51
CA GLU A 50 -13.57 -9.07 -7.33
C GLU A 50 -13.88 -7.68 -6.77
N LEU A 51 -15.14 -7.45 -6.42
CA LEU A 51 -15.59 -6.19 -5.84
C LEU A 51 -16.15 -6.46 -4.45
N VAL A 52 -15.55 -5.81 -3.46
CA VAL A 52 -16.01 -5.83 -2.07
C VAL A 52 -16.51 -4.45 -1.70
N THR A 53 -17.71 -4.39 -1.12
CA THR A 53 -18.31 -3.13 -0.67
C THR A 53 -18.22 -3.00 0.84
N ILE A 54 -17.65 -1.89 1.30
CA ILE A 54 -17.65 -1.52 2.71
C ILE A 54 -18.98 -0.82 3.03
N GLY A 55 -19.79 -1.43 3.89
CA GLY A 55 -21.07 -0.87 4.31
C GLY A 55 -20.94 0.47 5.04
N GLY A 56 -21.98 1.31 4.99
CA GLY A 56 -21.94 2.67 5.52
C GLY A 56 -21.66 2.77 7.03
N GLN A 57 -22.03 1.76 7.83
CA GLN A 57 -21.68 1.72 9.25
C GLN A 57 -20.18 1.54 9.46
N LEU A 58 -19.60 0.55 8.80
CA LEU A 58 -18.16 0.28 8.87
C LEU A 58 -17.35 1.47 8.35
N LEU A 59 -17.77 2.07 7.23
CA LEU A 59 -17.11 3.27 6.71
C LEU A 59 -17.13 4.43 7.72
N ARG A 60 -18.22 4.62 8.48
CA ARG A 60 -18.27 5.64 9.54
C ARG A 60 -17.29 5.32 10.68
N GLN A 61 -17.18 4.06 11.09
CA GLN A 61 -16.23 3.65 12.13
C GLN A 61 -14.79 3.87 11.69
N LEU A 62 -14.43 3.49 10.46
CA LEU A 62 -13.11 3.73 9.88
C LEU A 62 -12.79 5.24 9.86
N ASN A 63 -13.72 6.06 9.39
CA ASN A 63 -13.54 7.51 9.36
C ASN A 63 -13.41 8.14 10.76
N GLN A 64 -14.13 7.61 11.75
CA GLN A 64 -14.01 8.06 13.14
C GLN A 64 -12.63 7.72 13.69
N PHE A 65 -12.16 6.50 13.48
CA PHE A 65 -10.83 6.08 13.92
C PHE A 65 -9.73 6.91 13.27
N THR A 66 -9.78 7.15 11.95
CA THR A 66 -8.77 7.97 11.26
C THR A 66 -8.66 9.38 11.84
N LYS A 67 -9.77 9.94 12.34
CA LYS A 67 -9.74 11.25 13.03
C LYS A 67 -9.06 11.19 14.40
N GLN A 68 -9.17 10.05 15.09
CA GLN A 68 -8.61 9.85 16.43
C GLN A 68 -7.11 9.51 16.37
N SER A 69 -6.71 8.64 15.45
CA SER A 69 -5.32 8.18 15.30
C SER A 69 -4.44 9.13 14.48
N GLY A 70 -5.04 10.09 13.78
CA GLY A 70 -4.32 10.97 12.85
C GLY A 70 -3.84 10.27 11.58
N ALA A 71 -4.30 9.04 11.32
CA ALA A 71 -4.04 8.31 10.08
C ALA A 71 -4.98 8.76 8.96
N ALA A 72 -4.50 8.76 7.72
CA ALA A 72 -5.34 8.83 6.54
C ALA A 72 -6.04 7.49 6.30
N LEU A 73 -7.24 7.52 5.70
CA LEU A 73 -7.99 6.30 5.39
C LEU A 73 -7.19 5.34 4.49
N VAL A 74 -6.43 5.88 3.53
CA VAL A 74 -5.57 5.07 2.65
C VAL A 74 -4.48 4.34 3.42
N GLU A 75 -3.87 4.97 4.43
CA GLU A 75 -2.85 4.35 5.29
C GLU A 75 -3.45 3.17 6.07
N LEU A 76 -4.66 3.36 6.59
CA LEU A 76 -5.40 2.32 7.29
C LEU A 76 -5.77 1.14 6.38
N LEU A 77 -6.28 1.41 5.18
CA LEU A 77 -6.63 0.37 4.20
C LEU A 77 -5.38 -0.40 3.75
N MET A 78 -4.26 0.29 3.59
CA MET A 78 -2.99 -0.32 3.21
C MET A 78 -2.45 -1.23 4.33
N ALA A 79 -2.51 -0.78 5.59
CA ALA A 79 -2.14 -1.60 6.74
C ALA A 79 -3.01 -2.87 6.84
N ALA A 80 -4.33 -2.72 6.65
CA ALA A 80 -5.25 -3.85 6.62
C ALA A 80 -4.99 -4.80 5.43
N PHE A 81 -4.61 -4.26 4.26
CA PHE A 81 -4.20 -5.07 3.12
C PHE A 81 -2.98 -5.94 3.45
N VAL A 82 -1.93 -5.38 4.07
CA VAL A 82 -0.72 -6.13 4.46
C VAL A 82 -1.06 -7.24 5.44
N TRP A 83 -1.95 -6.96 6.40
CA TRP A 83 -2.45 -7.96 7.33
C TRP A 83 -3.11 -9.12 6.59
N ALA A 84 -4.06 -8.84 5.70
CA ALA A 84 -4.77 -9.84 4.92
C ALA A 84 -3.84 -10.60 3.96
N TYR A 85 -2.88 -9.91 3.35
CA TYR A 85 -1.89 -10.47 2.45
C TYR A 85 -1.05 -11.55 3.14
N GLU A 86 -0.53 -11.27 4.34
CA GLU A 86 0.27 -12.25 5.08
C GLU A 86 -0.57 -13.47 5.49
N GLN A 87 -1.83 -13.27 5.88
CA GLN A 87 -2.73 -14.38 6.20
C GLN A 87 -3.03 -15.26 4.98
N CYS A 88 -3.16 -14.65 3.80
CA CYS A 88 -3.48 -15.36 2.56
C CYS A 88 -2.27 -16.09 1.96
N PHE A 89 -1.13 -15.39 1.84
CA PHE A 89 0.04 -15.89 1.11
C PHE A 89 1.15 -16.41 2.02
N GLN A 90 1.01 -16.30 3.35
CA GLN A 90 2.04 -16.68 4.33
C GLN A 90 3.38 -15.97 4.07
N GLN A 91 3.31 -14.76 3.51
CA GLN A 91 4.45 -13.90 3.24
C GLN A 91 4.30 -12.62 4.07
N SER A 92 5.29 -12.37 4.92
CA SER A 92 5.32 -11.19 5.80
C SER A 92 5.65 -9.88 5.08
N LYS A 93 5.99 -9.92 3.80
CA LYS A 93 6.52 -8.77 3.07
C LYS A 93 5.86 -8.69 1.70
N VAL A 94 5.46 -7.47 1.31
CA VAL A 94 4.85 -7.19 0.01
C VAL A 94 5.43 -5.91 -0.56
N THR A 95 5.89 -5.97 -1.82
CA THR A 95 6.25 -4.79 -2.59
C THR A 95 5.09 -4.44 -3.50
N MET A 96 4.69 -3.18 -3.47
CA MET A 96 3.54 -2.67 -4.20
C MET A 96 3.92 -1.45 -5.03
N LEU A 97 3.27 -1.34 -6.18
CA LEU A 97 3.15 -0.09 -6.91
C LEU A 97 1.97 0.71 -6.34
N PHE A 98 2.23 1.83 -5.70
CA PHE A 98 1.21 2.75 -5.24
C PHE A 98 1.04 3.91 -6.23
N GLU A 99 -0.18 4.04 -6.76
CA GLU A 99 -0.53 5.11 -7.68
C GLU A 99 -1.09 6.31 -6.90
N SER A 100 -0.38 7.44 -7.02
CA SER A 100 -0.84 8.73 -6.51
C SER A 100 -1.37 9.60 -7.65
N HIS A 101 -2.15 10.65 -7.33
CA HIS A 101 -2.64 11.58 -8.35
C HIS A 101 -1.52 12.30 -9.14
N GLY A 102 -0.32 12.42 -8.55
CA GLY A 102 0.88 13.05 -9.12
C GLY A 102 0.74 14.51 -9.59
N ARG A 103 -0.32 15.18 -9.15
CA ARG A 103 -0.56 16.63 -9.37
C ARG A 103 0.22 17.54 -8.43
N ASN A 104 0.98 16.98 -7.50
CA ASN A 104 1.85 17.72 -6.61
C ASN A 104 3.29 17.29 -6.88
N ILE A 105 4.14 18.24 -7.26
CA ILE A 105 5.59 18.02 -7.41
C ILE A 105 6.25 18.51 -6.12
N PRO A 106 6.94 17.65 -5.36
CA PRO A 106 7.65 18.06 -4.15
C PRO A 106 8.60 19.22 -4.42
N GLY A 107 8.50 20.28 -3.62
CA GLY A 107 9.40 21.45 -3.72
C GLY A 107 9.14 22.39 -4.90
N HIS A 108 8.08 22.17 -5.70
CA HIS A 108 7.73 23.02 -6.83
C HIS A 108 6.26 23.46 -6.79
N ASP A 109 6.02 24.75 -7.06
CA ASP A 109 4.68 25.30 -7.18
C ASP A 109 4.16 25.13 -8.62
N CYS A 110 3.51 24.00 -8.87
CA CYS A 110 2.98 23.63 -10.18
C CYS A 110 1.46 23.55 -10.14
N ASP A 111 0.78 24.66 -10.46
CA ASP A 111 -0.67 24.63 -10.59
C ASP A 111 -1.11 23.95 -11.90
N VAL A 112 -1.55 22.69 -11.75
CA VAL A 112 -2.14 21.85 -12.81
C VAL A 112 -3.63 21.59 -12.58
N THR A 113 -4.28 22.37 -11.70
CA THR A 113 -5.67 22.16 -11.26
C THR A 113 -6.66 22.11 -12.44
N HIS A 114 -6.43 22.95 -13.45
CA HIS A 114 -7.28 23.08 -14.64
C HIS A 114 -6.67 22.45 -15.89
N THR A 115 -5.73 21.52 -15.72
CA THR A 115 -5.01 20.91 -16.82
C THR A 115 -5.46 19.47 -16.99
N LEU A 116 -5.91 19.13 -18.20
CA LEU A 116 -6.18 17.75 -18.58
C LEU A 116 -4.86 17.06 -18.94
N GLY A 117 -4.68 15.84 -18.44
CA GLY A 117 -3.46 15.06 -18.64
C GLY A 117 -3.41 13.84 -17.72
N TRP A 118 -2.48 12.92 -18.00
CA TRP A 118 -2.21 11.75 -17.18
C TRP A 118 -1.12 12.09 -16.17
N PHE A 119 -1.50 12.53 -14.98
CA PHE A 119 -0.56 13.00 -13.95
C PHE A 119 -0.15 11.90 -12.96
N VAL A 120 -0.61 10.65 -13.12
CA VAL A 120 -0.40 9.59 -12.11
C VAL A 120 1.09 9.43 -11.79
N GLY A 121 1.42 9.52 -10.51
CA GLY A 121 2.76 9.26 -9.99
C GLY A 121 2.85 7.86 -9.42
N HIS A 122 3.87 7.10 -9.84
CA HIS A 122 4.13 5.74 -9.37
C HIS A 122 5.09 5.77 -8.19
N HIS A 123 4.71 5.14 -7.08
CA HIS A 123 5.56 4.99 -5.91
C HIS A 123 5.78 3.50 -5.63
N TYR A 124 7.02 3.11 -5.34
CA TYR A 124 7.37 1.72 -5.05
C TYR A 124 7.57 1.56 -3.55
N LEU A 125 6.69 0.78 -2.93
CA LEU A 125 6.60 0.64 -1.48
C LEU A 125 6.83 -0.81 -1.11
N THR A 126 7.68 -1.09 -0.13
CA THR A 126 7.67 -2.38 0.54
C THR A 126 7.11 -2.20 1.93
N LEU A 127 6.02 -2.92 2.23
CA LEU A 127 5.48 -3.03 3.57
C LEU A 127 5.79 -4.40 4.14
N THR A 128 6.14 -4.42 5.43
CA THR A 128 6.47 -5.64 6.15
C THR A 128 5.59 -5.77 7.39
N ARG A 129 5.12 -6.98 7.62
CA ARG A 129 4.58 -7.48 8.88
C ARG A 129 5.62 -8.39 9.52
N GLU A 130 6.63 -7.80 10.16
CA GLU A 130 7.53 -8.60 10.99
C GLU A 130 6.74 -9.14 12.19
N GLN A 131 6.83 -10.43 12.48
CA GLN A 131 6.19 -10.95 13.69
C GLN A 131 7.10 -10.67 14.89
N PRO A 132 6.55 -10.27 16.06
CA PRO A 132 5.13 -10.07 16.37
C PRO A 132 4.73 -8.58 16.37
N HIS A 133 4.25 -8.05 15.24
CA HIS A 133 3.61 -6.73 15.20
C HIS A 133 2.09 -6.83 15.36
N SER A 134 1.55 -5.99 16.26
CA SER A 134 0.11 -5.73 16.38
C SER A 134 -0.40 -4.99 15.13
N PRO A 135 -1.71 -5.01 14.83
CA PRO A 135 -2.32 -4.15 13.81
C PRO A 135 -1.91 -2.67 13.91
N SER A 136 -1.74 -2.19 15.14
CA SER A 136 -1.30 -0.84 15.48
C SER A 136 0.13 -0.55 15.02
N ASP A 137 1.04 -1.50 15.22
CA ASP A 137 2.44 -1.38 14.77
C ASP A 137 2.51 -1.34 13.24
N ILE A 138 1.71 -2.16 12.56
CA ILE A 138 1.63 -2.18 11.09
C ILE A 138 1.10 -0.85 10.57
N LEU A 139 0.09 -0.27 11.23
CA LEU A 139 -0.40 1.06 10.88
C LEU A 139 0.69 2.12 11.08
N ALA A 140 1.35 2.15 12.23
CA ALA A 140 2.42 3.11 12.50
C ALA A 140 3.57 3.01 11.48
N HIS A 141 3.97 1.79 11.12
CA HIS A 141 4.98 1.54 10.10
C HIS A 141 4.51 2.02 8.71
N THR A 142 3.26 1.72 8.35
CA THR A 142 2.65 2.18 7.10
C THR A 142 2.61 3.71 7.02
N GLN A 143 2.24 4.39 8.11
CA GLN A 143 2.26 5.85 8.19
C GLN A 143 3.66 6.43 8.00
N ALA A 144 4.67 5.84 8.66
CA ALA A 144 6.05 6.29 8.52
C ALA A 144 6.53 6.21 7.07
N LEU A 145 6.27 5.08 6.40
CA LEU A 145 6.65 4.89 4.99
C LEU A 145 5.87 5.82 4.05
N MET A 146 4.57 5.97 4.25
CA MET A 146 3.75 6.85 3.41
C MET A 146 4.09 8.34 3.59
N ARG A 147 4.64 8.75 4.73
CA ARG A 147 5.12 10.11 4.97
C ARG A 147 6.47 10.41 4.31
N ASP A 148 7.30 9.39 4.06
CA ASP A 148 8.58 9.53 3.35
C ASP A 148 8.43 9.52 1.82
N LEU A 149 7.35 8.90 1.33
CA LEU A 149 7.00 8.80 -0.09
C LEU A 149 7.13 10.09 -0.92
N PRO A 150 6.70 11.27 -0.43
CA PRO A 150 6.73 12.47 -1.27
C PRO A 150 8.11 12.75 -1.83
N ILE A 151 9.19 12.52 -1.08
CA ILE A 151 10.54 12.83 -1.55
C ILE A 151 11.19 11.58 -2.17
N ASN A 152 11.35 10.50 -1.41
CA ASN A 152 12.09 9.34 -1.90
C ASN A 152 11.33 8.58 -3.01
N GLY A 153 10.01 8.42 -2.86
CA GLY A 153 9.17 7.76 -3.87
C GLY A 153 9.14 8.54 -5.20
N PHE A 154 9.10 9.87 -5.13
CA PHE A 154 9.15 10.72 -6.32
C PHE A 154 10.52 10.68 -7.03
N ASN A 155 11.63 10.66 -6.29
CA ASN A 155 12.96 10.53 -6.89
C ASN A 155 13.13 9.18 -7.60
N LEU A 156 12.64 8.09 -7.00
CA LEU A 156 12.63 6.77 -7.64
C LEU A 156 11.76 6.75 -8.91
N PHE A 157 10.60 7.42 -8.88
CA PHE A 157 9.76 7.61 -10.06
C PHE A 157 10.50 8.31 -11.21
N LEU A 158 11.19 9.41 -10.91
CA LEU A 158 11.99 10.13 -11.89
C LEU A 158 13.14 9.27 -12.44
N ALA A 159 13.85 8.57 -11.56
CA ALA A 159 14.94 7.68 -11.95
C ALA A 159 14.46 6.57 -12.89
N LYS A 160 13.32 5.93 -12.60
CA LYS A 160 12.81 4.85 -13.44
C LYS A 160 12.26 5.30 -14.79
N HIS A 161 11.55 6.43 -14.83
CA HIS A 161 10.73 6.80 -16.01
C HIS A 161 11.31 7.93 -16.85
N PHE A 162 12.17 8.80 -16.29
CA PHE A 162 12.63 10.03 -16.95
C PHE A 162 14.16 10.15 -17.03
N LYS A 163 14.90 9.52 -16.11
CA LYS A 163 16.37 9.55 -16.15
C LYS A 163 16.87 8.73 -17.33
N SER A 164 17.77 9.32 -18.11
CA SER A 164 18.58 8.57 -19.08
C SER A 164 19.85 8.08 -18.39
N PHE A 165 20.15 6.80 -18.57
CA PHE A 165 21.39 6.17 -18.09
C PHE A 165 22.28 5.84 -19.29
N ASP A 166 23.58 5.87 -19.10
CA ASP A 166 24.54 5.56 -20.18
C ASP A 166 24.60 4.06 -20.43
N THR A 167 24.29 3.25 -19.42
CA THR A 167 24.32 1.78 -19.49
C THR A 167 23.09 1.14 -18.85
N LEU A 168 22.80 -0.10 -19.27
CA LEU A 168 21.72 -0.90 -18.67
C LEU A 168 22.03 -1.29 -17.22
N ASP A 169 23.31 -1.45 -16.87
CA ASP A 169 23.72 -1.80 -15.50
C ASP A 169 23.41 -0.67 -14.51
N GLU A 170 23.54 0.58 -14.95
CA GLU A 170 23.15 1.76 -14.16
C GLU A 170 21.62 1.88 -14.01
N GLN A 171 20.86 1.47 -15.03
CA GLN A 171 19.39 1.50 -15.01
C GLN A 171 18.78 0.35 -14.20
N ALA A 172 19.43 -0.83 -14.21
CA ALA A 172 18.90 -2.08 -13.67
C ALA A 172 18.33 -1.98 -12.23
N PRO A 173 18.94 -1.25 -11.27
CA PRO A 173 18.40 -1.13 -9.91
C PRO A 173 17.02 -0.45 -9.85
N PHE A 174 16.68 0.38 -10.84
CA PHE A 174 15.42 1.11 -10.92
C PHE A 174 14.36 0.35 -11.73
N ASP A 175 14.71 -0.76 -12.37
CA ASP A 175 13.77 -1.56 -13.14
C ASP A 175 12.91 -2.49 -12.27
N ILE A 176 12.19 -1.88 -11.34
CA ILE A 176 11.33 -2.57 -10.35
C ILE A 176 9.95 -2.83 -10.96
N TRP A 177 9.46 -4.07 -10.84
CA TRP A 177 8.15 -4.52 -11.32
C TRP A 177 7.40 -5.27 -10.22
N PRO A 178 6.68 -4.58 -9.33
CA PRO A 178 5.89 -5.22 -8.28
C PRO A 178 4.76 -6.07 -8.87
N GLN A 179 4.43 -7.19 -8.20
CA GLN A 179 3.30 -8.05 -8.59
C GLN A 179 1.95 -7.55 -8.06
N VAL A 180 1.97 -6.57 -7.15
CA VAL A 180 0.80 -5.94 -6.55
C VAL A 180 0.81 -4.46 -6.90
N ALA A 181 -0.33 -3.93 -7.34
CA ALA A 181 -0.56 -2.51 -7.50
C ALA A 181 -1.75 -2.07 -6.64
N PHE A 182 -1.65 -0.90 -6.03
CA PHE A 182 -2.68 -0.31 -5.18
C PHE A 182 -2.95 1.12 -5.61
N SER A 183 -4.22 1.45 -5.81
CA SER A 183 -4.68 2.79 -6.18
C SER A 183 -5.85 3.16 -5.27
N PHE A 184 -5.89 4.42 -4.83
CA PHE A 184 -6.95 4.92 -3.96
C PHE A 184 -7.58 6.17 -4.56
N ALA A 185 -8.88 6.11 -4.82
CA ALA A 185 -9.67 7.22 -5.33
C ALA A 185 -10.85 7.50 -4.40
N THR A 186 -11.02 8.77 -4.06
CA THR A 186 -12.11 9.26 -3.20
C THR A 186 -13.36 9.66 -3.99
N SER A 187 -13.28 9.70 -5.34
CA SER A 187 -14.41 10.03 -6.20
C SER A 187 -15.14 8.76 -6.66
N GLN A 188 -16.48 8.84 -6.79
CA GLN A 188 -17.38 7.77 -7.25
C GLN A 188 -17.15 7.27 -8.70
N VAL A 189 -16.04 7.65 -9.34
CA VAL A 189 -15.82 7.46 -10.78
C VAL A 189 -15.45 6.00 -11.15
N LEU A 190 -15.09 5.16 -10.18
CA LEU A 190 -14.63 3.79 -10.45
C LEU A 190 -15.74 2.74 -10.62
N ALA A 191 -16.97 3.01 -10.17
CA ALA A 191 -18.04 2.01 -10.16
C ALA A 191 -18.44 1.45 -11.54
N PRO A 192 -18.43 2.21 -12.66
CA PRO A 192 -18.83 1.66 -13.97
C PRO A 192 -17.71 0.91 -14.71
N ALA A 193 -16.45 1.04 -14.29
CA ALA A 193 -15.30 0.48 -15.01
C ALA A 193 -14.87 -0.91 -14.51
N LEU A 194 -15.25 -1.25 -13.28
CA LEU A 194 -15.09 -2.58 -12.70
C LEU A 194 -16.39 -3.33 -13.00
N GLY A 195 -16.33 -4.43 -13.75
CA GLY A 195 -17.50 -5.24 -14.11
C GLY A 195 -18.35 -5.67 -12.90
N GLN A 196 -19.55 -6.19 -13.15
CA GLN A 196 -20.45 -6.61 -12.07
C GLN A 196 -19.77 -7.59 -11.09
N PRO A 197 -19.98 -7.44 -9.77
CA PRO A 197 -19.41 -8.33 -8.75
C PRO A 197 -19.83 -9.78 -8.96
N CYS A 198 -18.87 -10.69 -8.92
CA CYS A 198 -19.13 -12.14 -9.01
C CYS A 198 -19.41 -12.77 -7.64
N LEU A 199 -18.96 -12.19 -6.53
CA LEU A 199 -19.13 -12.79 -5.19
C LEU A 199 -19.25 -11.71 -4.10
N GLU A 200 -20.38 -11.68 -3.40
CA GLU A 200 -20.50 -10.98 -2.11
C GLU A 200 -19.96 -11.89 -1.01
N ARG A 201 -18.72 -11.69 -0.56
CA ARG A 201 -18.24 -12.29 0.70
C ARG A 201 -17.36 -11.36 1.55
N ARG A 202 -17.83 -11.22 2.80
CA ARG A 202 -17.13 -11.06 4.10
C ARG A 202 -16.38 -9.75 4.39
N ASN A 203 -17.05 -8.89 5.17
CA ASN A 203 -16.43 -7.85 6.03
C ASN A 203 -15.46 -8.43 7.08
N ASP A 204 -15.48 -9.76 7.29
CA ASP A 204 -14.74 -10.49 8.32
C ASP A 204 -13.21 -10.30 8.25
N LEU A 205 -12.65 -9.87 7.11
CA LEU A 205 -11.20 -9.64 6.96
C LEU A 205 -10.71 -8.34 7.59
N LEU A 206 -11.58 -7.33 7.71
CA LEU A 206 -11.28 -6.07 8.40
C LEU A 206 -11.61 -6.16 9.89
N GLN A 207 -12.47 -7.10 10.28
CA GLN A 207 -12.97 -7.23 11.65
C GLN A 207 -11.86 -7.43 12.70
N PRO A 208 -10.80 -8.24 12.49
CA PRO A 208 -9.71 -8.37 13.45
C PRO A 208 -8.93 -7.08 13.66
N VAL A 209 -8.75 -6.28 12.59
CA VAL A 209 -8.10 -4.97 12.66
C VAL A 209 -8.98 -3.99 13.44
N LEU A 210 -10.30 -4.01 13.21
CA LEU A 210 -11.26 -3.17 13.93
C LEU A 210 -11.43 -3.58 15.39
N ASP A 211 -11.42 -4.88 15.69
CA ASP A 211 -11.58 -5.42 17.04
C ASP A 211 -10.36 -5.06 17.89
N ASP A 212 -9.14 -5.23 17.36
CA ASP A 212 -7.89 -4.77 17.98
C ASP A 212 -7.88 -3.25 18.19
N MET A 213 -8.33 -2.49 17.18
CA MET A 213 -8.45 -1.04 17.24
C MET A 213 -9.51 -0.56 18.24
N SER A 214 -10.58 -1.33 18.45
CA SER A 214 -11.62 -1.02 19.44
C SER A 214 -11.17 -1.21 20.89
N SER A 215 -10.12 -2.03 21.08
CA SER A 215 -9.46 -2.27 22.37
C SER A 215 -8.27 -1.34 22.65
N MET A 216 -7.90 -0.46 21.71
CA MET A 216 -6.89 0.57 21.96
C MET A 216 -7.48 1.67 22.85
N GLU A 217 -7.13 1.67 24.13
CA GLU A 217 -7.22 2.89 24.93
C GLU A 217 -6.24 3.91 24.34
N ILE A 218 -6.75 5.05 23.87
CA ILE A 218 -5.92 6.18 23.46
C ILE A 218 -5.32 6.73 24.74
N ASP A 219 -4.07 6.35 24.99
CA ASP A 219 -3.31 6.83 26.13
C ASP A 219 -3.12 8.36 25.97
N GLU A 220 -3.91 9.14 26.70
CA GLU A 220 -3.60 10.56 26.90
C GLU A 220 -2.25 10.61 27.61
N LYS A 221 -1.20 10.88 26.83
CA LYS A 221 0.21 11.09 27.23
C LYS A 221 0.40 11.15 28.76
N PRO A 222 0.85 10.07 29.42
CA PRO A 222 1.06 10.09 30.86
C PRO A 222 2.34 10.87 31.20
N PRO A 223 2.41 11.51 32.39
CA PRO A 223 3.64 12.14 32.85
C PRO A 223 4.68 11.07 33.19
N VAL A 224 5.94 11.43 32.96
CA VAL A 224 7.12 10.60 33.25
C VAL A 224 7.15 10.23 34.73
N ASP A 225 7.06 8.93 35.04
CA ASP A 225 7.77 8.37 36.19
C ASP A 225 8.09 6.87 35.99
N SER A 226 9.25 6.51 36.52
CA SER A 226 9.98 5.26 36.40
C SER A 226 9.61 4.25 37.48
N SER A 227 9.00 3.12 37.11
CA SER A 227 9.14 1.85 37.84
C SER A 227 8.51 0.67 37.08
N VAL A 228 9.31 -0.37 36.84
CA VAL A 228 8.94 -1.65 36.21
C VAL A 228 8.41 -2.63 37.28
N PRO A 229 7.39 -3.46 36.97
CA PRO A 229 7.59 -4.90 37.14
C PRO A 229 6.91 -5.78 36.07
N THR A 230 7.53 -6.95 35.81
CA THR A 230 7.10 -8.07 34.95
C THR A 230 6.01 -8.93 35.62
N PRO A 231 5.11 -9.59 34.85
CA PRO A 231 5.00 -11.06 34.92
C PRO A 231 4.68 -11.72 33.56
N SER A 232 5.34 -12.81 33.18
CA SER A 232 5.01 -14.24 33.39
C SER A 232 4.05 -14.84 32.36
N ALA A 233 4.51 -15.92 31.73
CA ALA A 233 3.93 -16.61 30.60
C ALA A 233 2.84 -17.62 31.01
N GLU A 234 1.72 -17.62 30.27
CA GLU A 234 0.79 -18.75 30.21
C GLU A 234 0.28 -18.95 28.77
N ALA A 235 0.34 -20.20 28.31
CA ALA A 235 0.01 -20.63 26.95
C ALA A 235 -1.49 -20.93 26.81
N LEU A 236 -2.09 -20.54 25.68
CA LEU A 236 -3.47 -20.89 25.30
C LEU A 236 -3.54 -21.55 23.90
N PRO A 237 -4.55 -22.41 23.65
CA PRO A 237 -4.43 -23.56 22.75
C PRO A 237 -4.70 -23.26 21.28
N LYS A 238 -3.99 -23.98 20.40
CA LYS A 238 -4.18 -23.98 18.94
C LYS A 238 -5.58 -24.51 18.58
N LYS A 239 -6.43 -23.68 17.97
CA LYS A 239 -7.64 -24.14 17.27
C LYS A 239 -7.32 -24.37 15.80
N ARG A 240 -7.51 -25.62 15.37
CA ARG A 240 -7.44 -26.10 13.98
C ARG A 240 -8.81 -25.85 13.34
N PHE A 241 -8.85 -25.18 12.19
CA PHE A 241 -10.07 -25.03 11.40
C PHE A 241 -9.95 -25.92 10.15
N GLU A 242 -10.86 -26.88 10.01
CA GLU A 242 -11.07 -27.68 8.79
C GLU A 242 -12.13 -27.00 7.93
N ILE A 243 -11.85 -26.87 6.63
CA ILE A 243 -12.81 -26.38 5.64
C ILE A 243 -13.51 -27.59 5.03
N LYS A 244 -14.84 -27.68 5.18
CA LYS A 244 -15.68 -28.61 4.44
C LYS A 244 -16.05 -28.01 3.10
N GLU A 245 -15.65 -28.67 2.02
CA GLU A 245 -16.17 -28.45 0.68
C GLU A 245 -17.65 -28.85 0.63
N TYR A 246 -18.48 -27.99 0.07
CA TYR A 246 -19.80 -28.38 -0.44
C TYR A 246 -19.78 -28.09 -1.94
N LEU A 247 -19.67 -29.18 -2.70
CA LEU A 247 -20.10 -29.26 -4.08
C LEU A 247 -21.63 -29.35 -4.07
N ASP A 248 -22.27 -28.55 -4.93
CA ASP A 248 -23.29 -28.98 -5.88
C ASP A 248 -23.39 -27.94 -7.00
#